data_AF-A0A1U6HWH0-F1
#
_entry.id   AF-A0A1U6HWH0-F1
#
_cell.length_a   1.000
_cell.length_b   1.000
_cell.length_c   1.000
_cell.angle_alpha   90.00
_cell.angle_beta   90.00
_cell.angle_gamma   90.00
#
_symmetry.space_group_name_H-M   'P 1'
#
loop_
_entity.id
_entity.type
_entity.pdbx_description
1 polymer ?
#
loop_
_entity_poly.entity_id
_entity_poly.type
_entity_poly.pdbx_seq_one_letter_code
_entity_poly.pdbx_strand_id
1 'polypeptide(L)'
;MSIDIEIGSSLSNEDAAHFAAKTEVITTAMQRVREAHAAYSWAWTDEIRCRGCNASLDIPLLASTHANADKAFQAHQAAELDALLAARGISPADES
;
A
#
# COMPACT_ATOMS: atom_id res chain seq x y z
N MET A 1 -41.28 22.44 16.74
CA MET A 1 -40.16 21.68 17.31
C MET A 1 -39.15 21.51 16.19
N SER A 2 -38.04 22.24 16.26
CA SER A 2 -36.96 22.15 15.28
C SER A 2 -35.86 21.30 15.90
N ILE A 3 -35.44 20.25 15.20
CA ILE A 3 -34.27 19.47 15.58
C ILE A 3 -33.12 20.06 14.78
N ASP A 4 -32.27 20.83 15.46
CA ASP A 4 -30.98 21.23 14.94
C ASP A 4 -30.05 20.02 15.03
N ILE A 5 -29.72 19.44 13.88
CA ILE A 5 -28.66 18.43 13.77
C ILE A 5 -27.40 19.19 13.39
N GLU A 6 -26.60 19.59 14.38
CA GLU A 6 -25.24 20.07 14.15
C GLU A 6 -24.38 18.89 13.67
N ILE A 7 -24.44 18.60 12.37
CA ILE A 7 -23.39 17.79 11.70
C ILE A 7 -22.26 18.76 11.37
N GLY A 8 -21.50 19.14 12.39
CA GLY A 8 -20.40 20.08 12.26
C GLY A 8 -19.26 19.66 13.17
N SER A 9 -18.62 18.53 12.89
CA SER A 9 -17.28 18.30 13.42
C SER A 9 -16.36 19.34 12.75
N SER A 10 -16.15 20.47 13.42
CA SER A 10 -15.16 21.45 13.02
C SER A 10 -13.79 20.79 13.11
N LEU A 11 -13.26 20.35 11.96
CA LEU A 11 -11.87 19.92 11.85
C LEU A 11 -11.00 21.08 12.32
N SER A 12 -10.24 20.88 13.40
CA SER A 12 -9.25 21.86 13.83
C SER A 12 -8.17 21.99 12.75
N ASN A 13 -7.54 23.16 12.63
CA ASN A 13 -6.36 23.30 11.78
C ASN A 13 -5.26 22.29 12.15
N GLU A 14 -5.21 21.86 13.41
CA GLU A 14 -4.30 20.82 13.89
C GLU A 14 -4.64 19.43 13.31
N ASP A 15 -5.93 19.07 13.25
CA ASP A 15 -6.40 17.82 12.64
C ASP A 15 -6.10 17.79 11.13
N ALA A 16 -6.30 18.93 10.45
CA ALA A 16 -5.99 19.07 9.03
C ALA A 16 -4.47 18.96 8.76
N ALA A 17 -3.63 19.59 9.58
CA ALA A 17 -2.18 19.50 9.47
C ALA A 17 -1.68 18.08 9.74
N HIS A 18 -2.25 17.40 10.74
CA HIS A 18 -1.93 16.01 11.06
C HIS A 18 -2.32 15.05 9.94
N PHE A 19 -3.51 15.22 9.35
CA PHE A 19 -3.95 14.42 8.20
C PHE A 19 -3.06 14.64 6.97
N ALA A 20 -2.70 15.89 6.68
CA ALA A 20 -1.78 16.22 5.59
C ALA A 20 -0.41 15.57 5.79
N ALA A 21 0.14 15.63 7.00
CA ALA A 21 1.41 14.99 7.34
C ALA A 21 1.34 13.46 7.19
N LYS A 22 0.28 12.80 7.69
CA LYS A 22 0.08 11.35 7.50
C LYS A 22 -0.02 10.99 6.02
N THR A 23 -0.77 11.76 5.24
CA THR A 23 -0.94 11.55 3.79
C THR A 23 0.38 11.68 3.05
N GLU A 24 1.19 12.67 3.39
CA GLU A 24 2.52 12.87 2.80
C GLU A 24 3.44 11.68 3.09
N VAL A 25 3.44 11.17 4.33
CA VAL A 25 4.24 10.01 4.69
C VAL A 25 3.82 8.76 3.91
N ILE A 26 2.51 8.50 3.82
CA ILE A 26 1.98 7.35 3.06
C ILE A 26 2.33 7.49 1.57
N THR A 27 2.13 8.67 0.98
CA THR A 27 2.44 8.91 -0.44
C THR A 27 3.93 8.74 -0.73
N THR A 28 4.79 9.25 0.17
CA THR A 28 6.23 9.08 0.08
C THR A 28 6.63 7.61 0.22
N ALA A 29 6.01 6.87 1.14
CA ALA A 29 6.23 5.44 1.32
C ALA A 29 5.85 4.65 0.06
N MET A 30 4.68 4.92 -0.52
CA MET A 30 4.23 4.31 -1.77
C MET A 30 5.21 4.57 -2.92
N GLN A 31 5.70 5.81 -3.05
CA GLN A 31 6.65 6.16 -4.09
C GLN A 31 7.97 5.39 -3.93
N ARG A 32 8.49 5.29 -2.71
CA ARG A 32 9.71 4.51 -2.42
C ARG A 32 9.55 3.04 -2.75
N VAL A 33 8.40 2.44 -2.41
CA VAL A 33 8.13 1.03 -2.76
C VAL A 33 8.07 0.85 -4.27
N ARG A 34 7.41 1.75 -5.01
CA ARG A 34 7.36 1.68 -6.47
C ARG A 34 8.73 1.81 -7.13
N GLU A 35 9.60 2.66 -6.58
CA GLU A 35 10.97 2.82 -7.07
C GLU A 35 11.84 1.60 -6.75
N ALA A 36 11.78 1.09 -5.52
CA ALA A 36 12.57 -0.06 -5.10
C ALA A 36 12.09 -1.38 -5.76
N HIS A 37 10.77 -1.54 -5.92
CA HIS A 37 10.13 -2.73 -6.48
C HIS A 37 9.47 -2.38 -7.83
N ALA A 38 10.23 -1.84 -8.78
CA ALA A 38 9.68 -1.28 -10.02
C ALA A 38 9.16 -2.30 -11.03
N ALA A 39 9.67 -3.53 -11.01
CA ALA A 39 9.34 -4.54 -12.01
C ALA A 39 9.53 -5.96 -11.48
N TYR A 40 8.99 -6.92 -12.23
CA TYR A 40 9.24 -8.35 -12.05
C TYR A 40 9.83 -8.98 -13.32
N SER A 41 10.31 -10.21 -13.19
CA SER A 41 10.68 -11.08 -14.32
C SER A 41 10.11 -12.47 -14.11
N TRP A 42 9.70 -13.13 -15.19
CA TRP A 42 9.31 -14.54 -15.14
C TRP A 42 10.54 -15.43 -14.89
N ALA A 43 10.42 -16.31 -13.90
CA ALA A 43 11.40 -17.34 -13.61
C ALA A 43 10.91 -18.72 -14.10
N TRP A 44 9.64 -19.03 -13.85
CA TRP A 44 8.96 -20.25 -14.28
C TRP A 44 7.51 -19.93 -14.68
N THR A 45 6.79 -20.92 -15.24
CA THR A 45 5.38 -20.74 -15.62
C THR A 45 4.52 -20.29 -14.43
N ASP A 46 4.81 -20.73 -13.22
CA ASP A 46 4.09 -20.42 -11.99
C ASP A 46 4.84 -19.46 -11.06
N GLU A 47 5.90 -18.80 -11.55
CA GLU A 47 6.77 -18.01 -10.68
C GLU A 47 7.28 -16.74 -11.37
N ILE A 48 7.08 -15.60 -10.70
CA ILE A 48 7.78 -14.35 -11.01
C ILE A 48 8.72 -13.96 -9.86
N ARG A 49 9.76 -13.21 -10.21
CA ARG A 49 10.73 -12.64 -9.28
C ARG A 49 10.63 -11.13 -9.26
N CYS A 50 10.53 -10.54 -8.07
CA CYS A 50 10.66 -9.09 -7.93
C CYS A 50 12.10 -8.66 -8.29
N ARG A 51 12.30 -7.68 -9.17
CA ARG A 51 13.65 -7.20 -9.51
C ARG A 51 14.33 -6.36 -8.42
N GLY A 52 13.54 -5.84 -7.47
CA GLY A 52 14.04 -5.02 -6.36
C GLY A 52 14.66 -5.83 -5.24
N CYS A 53 13.98 -6.89 -4.82
CA CYS A 53 14.37 -7.70 -3.66
C CYS A 53 14.58 -9.19 -3.98
N ASN A 54 14.40 -9.60 -5.24
CA ASN A 54 14.52 -10.99 -5.70
C ASN A 54 13.55 -11.98 -5.03
N ALA A 55 12.50 -11.48 -4.38
CA ALA A 55 11.45 -12.30 -3.79
C ALA A 55 10.76 -13.17 -4.85
N SER A 56 10.53 -14.44 -4.50
CA SER A 56 9.73 -15.38 -5.28
C SER A 56 8.25 -15.11 -5.05
N LEU A 57 7.49 -14.91 -6.12
CA LEU A 57 6.05 -14.72 -6.04
C LEU A 57 5.38 -15.80 -6.90
N ASP A 58 4.56 -16.61 -6.23
CA ASP A 58 3.86 -17.71 -6.88
C ASP A 58 2.65 -17.20 -7.65
N ILE A 59 2.44 -17.77 -8.84
CA ILE A 59 1.27 -17.57 -9.67
C ILE A 59 0.61 -18.93 -9.85
N PRO A 60 -0.71 -19.06 -9.65
CA PRO A 60 -1.39 -20.33 -9.83
C PRO A 60 -1.11 -20.91 -11.24
N LEU A 61 -0.59 -22.15 -11.30
CA LEU A 61 -0.09 -22.78 -12.54
C LEU A 61 -1.11 -22.79 -13.69
N LEU A 62 -2.38 -23.07 -13.39
CA LEU A 62 -3.48 -23.07 -14.37
C LEU A 62 -4.04 -21.67 -14.68
N ALA A 63 -3.48 -20.64 -14.07
CA ALA A 63 -3.86 -19.25 -14.26
C ALA A 63 -2.63 -18.36 -14.50
N SER A 64 -1.54 -18.94 -15.04
CA SER A 64 -0.33 -18.22 -15.41
C SER A 64 -0.59 -17.25 -16.57
N THR A 65 -0.97 -16.04 -16.21
CA THR A 65 -1.25 -14.94 -17.14
C THR A 65 -0.57 -13.70 -16.62
N HIS A 66 -0.24 -12.76 -17.52
CA HIS A 66 0.29 -11.47 -17.12
C HIS A 66 -0.61 -10.75 -16.11
N ALA A 67 -1.93 -10.83 -16.28
CA ALA A 67 -2.87 -10.21 -15.34
C ALA A 67 -2.77 -10.79 -13.91
N ASN A 68 -2.53 -12.10 -13.76
CA ASN A 68 -2.34 -12.71 -12.44
C ASN A 68 -0.94 -12.48 -11.88
N ALA A 69 0.08 -12.39 -12.74
CA ALA A 69 1.42 -11.96 -12.36
C ALA A 69 1.40 -10.52 -11.80
N ASP A 70 0.71 -9.61 -12.48
CA ASP A 70 0.57 -8.21 -12.04
C ASP A 70 -0.15 -8.13 -10.69
N LYS A 71 -1.18 -8.95 -10.46
CA LYS A 71 -1.85 -9.02 -9.15
C LYS A 71 -0.92 -9.54 -8.05
N ALA A 72 -0.18 -10.61 -8.30
CA ALA A 72 0.79 -11.14 -7.34
C ALA A 72 1.87 -10.08 -7.01
N PHE A 73 2.33 -9.36 -8.03
CA PHE A 73 3.30 -8.28 -7.87
C PHE A 73 2.73 -7.07 -7.10
N GLN A 74 1.48 -6.69 -7.35
CA GLN A 74 0.80 -5.62 -6.60
C GLN A 74 0.61 -6.02 -5.13
N ALA A 75 0.23 -7.26 -4.85
CA ALA A 75 0.12 -7.77 -3.48
C ALA A 75 1.48 -7.74 -2.77
N HIS A 76 2.56 -8.09 -3.46
CA HIS A 76 3.93 -7.95 -2.97
C HIS A 76 4.26 -6.49 -2.63
N GLN A 77 4.02 -5.54 -3.54
CA GLN A 77 4.24 -4.10 -3.29
C GLN A 77 3.42 -3.58 -2.10
N ALA A 78 2.17 -4.03 -1.94
CA ALA A 78 1.34 -3.65 -0.80
C ALA A 78 1.93 -4.16 0.53
N ALA A 79 2.39 -5.42 0.58
CA ALA A 79 3.03 -5.96 1.77
C ALA A 79 4.33 -5.22 2.15
N GLU A 80 5.13 -4.82 1.16
CA GLU A 80 6.34 -4.00 1.38
C GLU A 80 5.98 -2.59 1.89
N LEU A 81 4.89 -2.00 1.40
CA LEU A 81 4.38 -0.73 1.90
C LEU A 81 3.94 -0.83 3.36
N ASP A 82 3.16 -1.86 3.71
CA ASP A 82 2.72 -2.09 5.08
C ASP A 82 3.91 -2.30 6.02
N ALA A 83 4.91 -3.07 5.60
CA ALA A 83 6.15 -3.26 6.36
C ALA A 83 6.92 -1.94 6.56
N LEU A 84 7.01 -1.10 5.52
CA LEU A 84 7.68 0.20 5.59
C LEU A 84 6.95 1.18 6.53
N LEU A 85 5.62 1.20 6.50
CA LEU A 85 4.79 2.03 7.37
C LEU A 85 4.85 1.55 8.82
N ALA A 86 4.78 0.23 9.06
CA ALA A 86 4.91 -0.36 10.39
C ALA A 86 6.29 -0.04 11.02
N ALA A 87 7.38 -0.10 10.24
CA ALA A 87 8.71 0.29 10.70
C ALA A 87 8.82 1.78 11.11
N ARG A 88 7.92 2.63 10.61
CA ARG A 88 7.82 4.05 10.98
C ARG A 88 6.85 4.31 12.14
N GLY A 89 6.21 3.27 12.68
CA GLY A 89 5.16 3.39 13.69
C GLY A 89 3.85 3.94 13.15
N ILE A 90 3.61 3.81 11.84
CA ILE A 90 2.36 4.22 11.19
C ILE A 90 1.56 2.95 10.91
N SER A 91 0.54 2.68 11.74
CA SER A 91 -0.44 1.64 11.49
C SER A 91 -1.66 2.25 10.79
N PRO A 92 -2.15 1.66 9.67
CA PRO A 92 -3.39 2.10 9.04
C PRO A 92 -4.65 1.78 9.86
N ALA A 93 -4.51 1.14 11.04
CA ALA A 93 -5.60 0.66 11.88
C ALA A 93 -5.78 1.44 13.20
N ASP A 94 -5.09 2.59 13.39
CA ASP A 94 -5.28 3.43 14.57
C ASP A 94 -6.52 4.34 14.42
N GLU A 95 -7.69 3.70 14.42
CA GLU A 95 -8.97 4.31 14.80
C GLU A 95 -9.61 3.36 15.83
N SER A 96 -9.40 3.66 17.11
CA SER A 96 -10.14 3.09 18.24
C SER A 96 -11.10 4.13 18.81
#